data_AF-A0A3S2Q8C2-F1
#
_entry.id   AF-A0A3S2Q8C2-F1
#
_cell.length_a   1.000
_cell.length_b   1.000
_cell.length_c   1.000
_cell.angle_alpha   90.00
_cell.angle_beta   90.00
_cell.angle_gamma   90.00
#
_symmetry.space_group_name_H-M   'P 1'
#
loop_
_entity.id
_entity.type
_entity.pdbx_description
1 polymer ?
#
loop_
_entity_poly.entity_id
_entity_poly.type
_entity_poly.pdbx_seq_one_letter_code
_entity_poly.pdbx_strand_id
1 'polypeptide(L)'
;MFYKDRLGLYPYLEQDDVAVNDGLPQVASLTKHLEKMEEGVRRYIPDADARGLAVIDWEEWRPIWMRNWGPKHIYRNHSLVLVQQKNPTWPLEQVSRVAQQEFEISAKKFMLETLRHAKHLRPNQLWGFYLFPDCYNHDYLRSMVSYTGRCPDVEVARNERLEWLWTESTALFPSIYMGAVLRSTASGRQFVRNRVDLVSSIGESAALGAAGIILWGDATYARNKTTCSDLEAYVRGTLSPYLLNVSTAAELCSQTLCSSHGRCLRKDPDSDVYLHLNPLTHSIQRQNGKLTVSGELGESDKLSLQTDFQCQCYSGFQGESCDQADSLRQRGLGSQARASTLPFVILLVVFLIL
;
A
#
# COMPACT_ATOMS: atom_id res chain seq x y z
N MET A 1 -7.51 4.73 -12.21
CA MET A 1 -6.19 4.04 -12.26
C MET A 1 -5.49 4.45 -13.55
N PHE A 2 -4.25 4.92 -13.43
CA PHE A 2 -3.43 5.39 -14.53
C PHE A 2 -2.31 4.39 -14.78
N TYR A 3 -2.49 3.50 -15.75
CA TYR A 3 -1.42 2.65 -16.26
C TYR A 3 -0.32 3.48 -16.93
N LYS A 4 0.81 2.84 -17.24
CA LYS A 4 2.02 3.47 -17.80
C LYS A 4 1.81 4.41 -18.99
N ASP A 5 0.79 4.18 -19.81
CA ASP A 5 0.45 4.94 -21.02
C ASP A 5 -0.62 6.03 -20.81
N ARG A 6 -1.11 6.20 -19.57
CA ARG A 6 -2.28 7.06 -19.28
C ARG A 6 -1.97 8.38 -18.58
N LEU A 7 -0.76 8.57 -18.09
CA LEU A 7 -0.39 9.75 -17.29
C LEU A 7 0.96 10.30 -17.72
N GLY A 8 0.93 11.34 -18.56
CA GLY A 8 2.14 11.97 -19.07
C GLY A 8 2.95 11.06 -20.00
N LEU A 9 4.23 11.38 -20.15
CA LEU A 9 5.21 10.61 -20.92
C LEU A 9 6.12 9.83 -19.98
N TYR A 10 5.61 8.76 -19.37
CA TYR A 10 6.41 7.92 -18.47
C TYR A 10 7.52 7.17 -19.25
N PRO A 11 8.79 7.29 -18.88
CA PRO A 11 9.89 6.61 -19.57
C PRO A 11 9.94 5.13 -19.22
N TYR A 12 10.03 4.25 -20.21
CA TYR A 12 10.24 2.81 -19.98
C TYR A 12 10.87 2.12 -21.19
N LEU A 13 11.41 0.92 -20.96
CA LEU A 13 11.96 0.04 -21.98
C LEU A 13 10.96 -1.10 -22.26
N GLU A 14 10.71 -1.41 -23.54
CA GLU A 14 9.91 -2.56 -23.98
C GLU A 14 10.71 -3.88 -23.92
N GLN A 15 10.07 -5.01 -24.25
CA GLN A 15 10.70 -6.35 -24.14
C GLN A 15 11.88 -6.56 -25.08
N ASP A 16 11.98 -5.77 -26.14
CA ASP A 16 13.05 -5.73 -27.14
C ASP A 16 14.04 -4.58 -26.90
N ASP A 17 14.08 -4.05 -25.67
CA ASP A 17 14.90 -2.92 -25.24
C ASP A 17 14.63 -1.60 -26.00
N VAL A 18 13.47 -1.50 -26.69
CA VAL A 18 13.04 -0.27 -27.35
C VAL A 18 12.66 0.79 -26.31
N ALA A 19 13.30 1.96 -26.40
CA ALA A 19 13.05 3.07 -25.50
C ALA A 19 11.77 3.81 -25.86
N VAL A 20 10.82 3.83 -24.92
CA VAL A 20 9.62 4.66 -24.98
C VAL A 20 9.81 5.87 -24.07
N ASN A 21 9.52 7.06 -24.59
CA ASN A 21 9.77 8.34 -23.91
C ASN A 21 11.21 8.42 -23.37
N ASP A 22 12.19 8.09 -24.21
CA ASP A 22 13.62 8.04 -23.90
C ASP A 22 14.06 6.94 -22.90
N GLY A 23 13.15 6.08 -22.45
CA GLY A 23 13.41 4.82 -21.75
C GLY A 23 13.88 4.93 -20.29
N LEU A 24 14.67 5.97 -19.97
CA LEU A 24 15.26 6.20 -18.66
C LEU A 24 14.85 7.55 -18.07
N PRO A 25 14.59 7.63 -16.75
CA PRO A 25 14.19 8.89 -16.12
C PRO A 25 15.26 9.99 -16.19
N GLN A 26 16.55 9.64 -16.28
CA GLN A 26 17.64 10.61 -16.42
C GLN A 26 17.87 11.14 -17.85
N VAL A 27 17.15 10.59 -18.84
CA VAL A 27 17.19 11.05 -20.24
C VAL A 27 15.90 11.77 -20.61
N ALA A 28 14.77 11.25 -20.14
CA ALA A 28 13.45 11.73 -20.49
C ALA A 28 13.19 13.20 -20.10
N SER A 29 12.46 13.91 -20.95
CA SER A 29 12.05 15.29 -20.66
C SER A 29 10.90 15.33 -19.67
N LEU A 30 11.21 15.71 -18.42
CA LEU A 30 10.19 15.91 -17.38
C LEU A 30 9.16 16.98 -17.78
N THR A 31 9.58 18.03 -18.48
CA THR A 31 8.67 19.10 -18.91
C THR A 31 7.62 18.58 -19.89
N LYS A 32 8.03 17.87 -20.94
CA LYS A 32 7.10 17.24 -21.89
C LYS A 32 6.21 16.20 -21.20
N HIS A 33 6.75 15.47 -20.23
CA HIS A 33 5.99 14.55 -19.41
C HIS A 33 4.84 15.25 -18.69
N LEU A 34 5.13 16.31 -17.93
CA LEU A 34 4.15 17.05 -17.14
C LEU A 34 3.11 17.75 -18.04
N GLU A 35 3.53 18.37 -19.14
CA GLU A 35 2.61 18.99 -20.12
C GLU A 35 1.60 17.99 -20.69
N LYS A 36 2.05 16.76 -21.00
CA LYS A 36 1.18 15.69 -21.51
C LYS A 36 0.23 15.13 -20.44
N MET A 37 0.54 15.28 -19.14
CA MET A 37 -0.31 14.75 -18.07
C MET A 37 -1.72 15.35 -18.09
N GLU A 38 -1.87 16.61 -18.47
CA GLU A 38 -3.15 17.30 -18.44
C GLU A 38 -4.22 16.60 -19.29
N GLU A 39 -3.84 16.09 -20.46
CA GLU A 39 -4.71 15.31 -21.33
C GLU A 39 -5.20 14.02 -20.66
N GLY A 40 -4.27 13.27 -20.06
CA GLY A 40 -4.59 12.04 -19.33
C GLY A 40 -5.52 12.30 -18.15
N VAL A 41 -5.21 13.31 -17.34
CA VAL A 41 -6.02 13.66 -16.17
C VAL A 41 -7.42 14.11 -16.58
N ARG A 42 -7.57 14.98 -17.58
CA ARG A 42 -8.88 15.41 -18.08
C ARG A 42 -9.69 14.26 -18.69
N ARG A 43 -9.02 13.30 -19.34
CA ARG A 43 -9.68 12.13 -19.92
C ARG A 43 -10.22 11.16 -18.88
N TYR A 44 -9.43 10.86 -17.85
CA TYR A 44 -9.77 9.81 -16.87
C TYR A 44 -10.45 10.34 -15.59
N ILE A 45 -10.33 11.64 -15.32
CA ILE A 45 -11.01 12.34 -14.22
C ILE A 45 -11.63 13.62 -14.79
N PRO A 46 -12.71 13.51 -15.58
CA PRO A 46 -13.28 14.65 -16.31
C PRO A 46 -13.83 15.73 -15.36
N ASP A 47 -14.48 15.31 -14.27
CA ASP A 47 -14.96 16.21 -13.23
C ASP A 47 -13.79 16.67 -12.33
N ALA A 48 -13.57 17.98 -12.29
CA ALA A 48 -12.50 18.60 -11.49
C ALA A 48 -12.76 18.53 -9.99
N ASP A 49 -14.03 18.48 -9.59
CA ASP A 49 -14.45 18.44 -8.18
C ASP A 49 -14.63 17.02 -7.65
N ALA A 50 -14.50 16.02 -8.53
CA ALA A 50 -14.57 14.62 -8.17
C ALA A 50 -13.63 14.31 -7.00
N ARG A 51 -14.18 13.59 -6.01
CA ARG A 51 -13.45 13.02 -4.88
C ARG A 51 -13.33 11.53 -5.08
N GLY A 52 -12.14 10.98 -4.89
CA GLY A 52 -11.90 9.57 -5.14
C GLY A 52 -10.44 9.17 -4.99
N LEU A 53 -10.13 7.96 -5.43
CA LEU A 53 -8.78 7.40 -5.43
C LEU A 53 -8.17 7.57 -6.82
N ALA A 54 -6.96 8.12 -6.88
CA ALA A 54 -6.19 8.29 -8.10
C ALA A 54 -4.89 7.50 -8.02
N VAL A 55 -4.96 6.23 -8.41
CA VAL A 55 -3.83 5.28 -8.36
C VAL A 55 -2.99 5.40 -9.62
N ILE A 56 -1.69 5.71 -9.46
CA ILE A 56 -0.68 5.69 -10.53
C ILE A 56 -0.04 4.30 -10.54
N ASP A 57 -0.19 3.59 -11.66
CA ASP A 57 0.23 2.20 -11.82
C ASP A 57 1.46 2.13 -12.75
N TRP A 58 2.61 2.48 -12.19
CA TRP A 58 3.90 2.49 -12.86
C TRP A 58 4.79 1.40 -12.27
N GLU A 59 4.91 0.31 -13.02
CA GLU A 59 5.63 -0.86 -12.53
C GLU A 59 6.99 -1.04 -13.18
N GLU A 60 7.33 -0.29 -14.24
CA GLU A 60 8.42 -0.66 -15.15
C GLU A 60 9.82 -0.58 -14.50
N TRP A 61 10.11 0.49 -13.76
CA TRP A 61 11.31 0.65 -12.95
C TRP A 61 10.97 1.09 -11.53
N ARG A 62 11.92 0.92 -10.61
CA ARG A 62 11.77 1.27 -9.19
C ARG A 62 12.74 2.41 -8.83
N PRO A 63 12.35 3.38 -7.99
CA PRO A 63 13.17 4.56 -7.71
C PRO A 63 14.45 4.26 -6.93
N ILE A 64 14.56 3.08 -6.32
CA ILE A 64 15.79 2.60 -5.68
C ILE A 64 16.52 1.65 -6.63
N TRP A 65 17.75 2.00 -6.97
CA TRP A 65 18.61 1.30 -7.93
C TRP A 65 18.65 -0.20 -7.68
N MET A 66 18.95 -0.60 -6.44
CA MET A 66 19.09 -2.01 -6.07
C MET A 66 17.80 -2.82 -6.17
N ARG A 67 16.63 -2.17 -6.24
CA ARG A 67 15.34 -2.85 -6.45
C ARG A 67 15.08 -3.14 -7.93
N ASN A 68 15.88 -2.61 -8.86
CA ASN A 68 15.79 -2.93 -10.30
C ASN A 68 16.51 -4.24 -10.63
N TRP A 69 16.06 -5.33 -10.00
CA TRP A 69 16.54 -6.70 -10.21
C TRP A 69 15.57 -7.49 -11.11
N GLY A 70 15.97 -8.71 -11.48
CA GLY A 70 15.17 -9.58 -12.36
C GLY A 70 15.01 -8.93 -13.74
N PRO A 71 13.79 -8.92 -14.33
CA PRO A 71 13.55 -8.27 -15.63
C PRO A 71 13.93 -6.79 -15.65
N LYS A 72 13.93 -6.11 -14.49
CA LYS A 72 14.24 -4.67 -14.38
C LYS A 72 15.74 -4.37 -14.38
N HIS A 73 16.61 -5.38 -14.46
CA HIS A 73 18.05 -5.15 -14.52
C HIS A 73 18.48 -4.35 -15.76
N ILE A 74 17.67 -4.37 -16.83
CA ILE A 74 17.89 -3.58 -18.05
C ILE A 74 18.04 -2.08 -17.76
N TYR A 75 17.28 -1.53 -16.80
CA TYR A 75 17.39 -0.12 -16.41
C TYR A 75 18.77 0.22 -15.84
N ARG A 76 19.38 -0.72 -15.10
CA ARG A 76 20.74 -0.57 -14.59
C ARG A 76 21.76 -0.65 -15.73
N ASN A 77 21.61 -1.61 -16.62
CA ASN A 77 22.50 -1.79 -17.77
C ASN A 77 22.50 -0.57 -18.71
N HIS A 78 21.32 -0.09 -19.12
CA HIS A 78 21.21 1.09 -19.98
C HIS A 78 21.74 2.35 -19.29
N SER A 79 21.55 2.49 -17.97
CA SER A 79 22.13 3.60 -17.21
C SER A 79 23.67 3.55 -17.19
N LEU A 80 24.26 2.37 -17.05
CA LEU A 80 25.71 2.18 -17.12
C LEU A 80 26.26 2.53 -18.51
N VAL A 81 25.61 2.03 -19.56
CA VAL A 81 26.00 2.31 -20.96
C VAL A 81 25.93 3.81 -21.24
N LEU A 82 24.87 4.50 -20.78
CA LEU A 82 24.72 5.95 -20.94
C LEU A 82 25.89 6.73 -20.33
N VAL A 83 26.32 6.36 -19.12
CA VAL A 83 27.45 7.03 -18.44
C VAL A 83 28.78 6.67 -19.10
N GLN A 84 28.98 5.41 -19.48
CA GLN A 84 30.19 4.94 -20.16
C GLN A 84 30.38 5.61 -21.52
N GLN A 85 29.32 5.79 -22.30
CA GLN A 85 29.38 6.45 -23.61
C GLN A 85 29.82 7.91 -23.48
N LYS A 86 29.36 8.62 -22.44
CA LYS A 86 29.77 9.99 -22.15
C LYS A 86 31.19 10.07 -21.56
N ASN A 87 31.67 9.01 -20.92
CA ASN A 87 32.95 8.96 -20.23
C ASN A 87 33.74 7.68 -20.53
N PRO A 88 34.26 7.50 -21.77
CA PRO A 88 34.81 6.22 -22.22
C PRO A 88 36.03 5.72 -21.44
N THR A 89 36.76 6.63 -20.79
CA THR A 89 38.00 6.33 -20.06
C THR A 89 37.79 6.10 -18.57
N TRP A 90 36.57 6.27 -18.04
CA TRP A 90 36.31 6.12 -16.62
C TRP A 90 36.38 4.65 -16.18
N PRO A 91 36.93 4.38 -14.97
CA PRO A 91 36.84 3.06 -14.36
C PRO A 91 35.39 2.63 -14.14
N LEU A 92 35.12 1.33 -14.25
CA LEU A 92 33.77 0.77 -14.10
C LEU A 92 33.12 1.10 -12.76
N GLU A 93 33.90 1.16 -11.67
CA GLU A 93 33.41 1.56 -10.35
C GLU A 93 32.86 2.98 -10.36
N GLN A 94 33.58 3.92 -10.99
CA GLN A 94 33.15 5.30 -11.12
C GLN A 94 31.89 5.42 -11.99
N VAL A 95 31.85 4.70 -13.11
CA VAL A 95 30.66 4.63 -13.99
C VAL A 95 29.46 4.08 -13.25
N SER A 96 29.65 3.01 -12.46
CA SER A 96 28.58 2.39 -11.67
C SER A 96 28.02 3.32 -10.61
N ARG A 97 28.90 4.02 -9.88
CA ARG A 97 28.50 4.99 -8.87
C ARG A 97 27.70 6.15 -9.48
N VAL A 98 28.15 6.70 -10.60
CA VAL A 98 27.48 7.84 -11.26
C VAL A 98 26.16 7.39 -11.89
N ALA A 99 26.12 6.24 -12.56
CA ALA A 99 24.88 5.69 -13.14
C ALA A 99 23.80 5.46 -12.08
N GLN A 100 24.18 4.92 -10.91
CA GLN A 100 23.27 4.78 -9.78
C GLN A 100 22.73 6.14 -9.30
N GLN A 101 23.62 7.12 -9.10
CA GLN A 101 23.23 8.45 -8.62
C GLN A 101 22.31 9.17 -9.60
N GLU A 102 22.67 9.22 -10.88
CA GLU A 102 21.87 9.86 -11.93
C GLU A 102 20.48 9.22 -12.04
N PHE A 103 20.41 7.89 -12.01
CA PHE A 103 19.15 7.17 -12.06
C PHE A 103 18.27 7.46 -10.84
N GLU A 104 18.76 7.29 -9.61
CA GLU A 104 17.94 7.48 -8.40
C GLU A 104 17.47 8.94 -8.24
N ILE A 105 18.34 9.92 -8.54
CA ILE A 105 17.98 11.35 -8.51
C ILE A 105 16.88 11.65 -9.53
N SER A 106 17.03 11.14 -10.75
CA SER A 106 16.07 11.42 -11.82
C SER A 106 14.75 10.67 -11.63
N ALA A 107 14.79 9.42 -11.16
CA ALA A 107 13.61 8.63 -10.82
C ALA A 107 12.80 9.30 -9.70
N LYS A 108 13.48 9.75 -8.62
CA LYS A 108 12.85 10.54 -7.55
C LYS A 108 12.19 11.80 -8.11
N LYS A 109 12.93 12.57 -8.91
CA LYS A 109 12.42 13.82 -9.50
C LYS A 109 11.19 13.57 -10.37
N PHE A 110 11.22 12.55 -11.23
CA PHE A 110 10.09 12.19 -12.10
C PHE A 110 8.85 11.84 -11.28
N MET A 111 8.96 10.90 -10.34
CA MET A 111 7.80 10.48 -9.54
C MET A 111 7.25 11.61 -8.66
N LEU A 112 8.13 12.40 -8.05
CA LEU A 112 7.75 13.49 -7.13
C LEU A 112 7.01 14.61 -7.88
N GLU A 113 7.56 15.08 -9.00
CA GLU A 113 6.95 16.15 -9.77
C GLU A 113 5.65 15.69 -10.46
N THR A 114 5.57 14.40 -10.84
CA THR A 114 4.31 13.79 -11.30
C THR A 114 3.22 13.90 -10.23
N LEU A 115 3.51 13.51 -8.98
CA LEU A 115 2.53 13.60 -7.89
C LEU A 115 2.12 15.04 -7.59
N ARG A 116 3.08 15.96 -7.54
CA ARG A 116 2.81 17.40 -7.33
C ARG A 116 1.87 17.94 -8.38
N HIS A 117 2.17 17.66 -9.65
CA HIS A 117 1.39 18.15 -10.75
C HIS A 117 0.00 17.50 -10.82
N ALA A 118 -0.08 16.18 -10.59
CA ALA A 118 -1.36 15.47 -10.51
C ALA A 118 -2.28 16.03 -9.43
N LYS A 119 -1.74 16.31 -8.23
CA LYS A 119 -2.49 16.97 -7.14
C LYS A 119 -2.90 18.40 -7.47
N HIS A 120 -2.05 19.15 -8.18
CA HIS A 120 -2.42 20.48 -8.65
C HIS A 120 -3.60 20.42 -9.63
N LEU A 121 -3.57 19.46 -10.57
CA LEU A 121 -4.65 19.27 -11.54
C LEU A 121 -5.94 18.73 -10.90
N ARG A 122 -5.86 17.89 -9.87
CA ARG A 122 -7.01 17.32 -9.15
C ARG A 122 -6.74 17.28 -7.64
N PRO A 123 -6.97 18.39 -6.91
CA PRO A 123 -6.63 18.50 -5.50
C PRO A 123 -7.56 17.69 -4.58
N ASN A 124 -8.76 17.35 -5.05
CA ASN A 124 -9.77 16.57 -4.31
C ASN A 124 -9.58 15.05 -4.41
N GLN A 125 -8.59 14.59 -5.17
CA GLN A 125 -8.30 13.18 -5.36
C GLN A 125 -7.20 12.70 -4.40
N LEU A 126 -7.30 11.45 -3.98
CA LEU A 126 -6.29 10.77 -3.17
C LEU A 126 -5.30 10.04 -4.10
N TRP A 127 -4.22 10.74 -4.42
CA TRP A 127 -3.09 10.29 -5.23
C TRP A 127 -2.07 9.45 -4.46
N GLY A 128 -1.51 8.48 -5.16
CA GLY A 128 -0.44 7.59 -4.71
C GLY A 128 -0.06 6.59 -5.79
N PHE A 129 1.08 5.92 -5.62
CA PHE A 129 1.54 4.87 -6.52
C PHE A 129 1.14 3.49 -6.03
N TYR A 130 0.65 2.65 -6.95
CA TYR A 130 0.48 1.22 -6.72
C TYR A 130 1.81 0.55 -6.36
N LEU A 131 1.76 -0.48 -5.51
CA LEU A 131 2.89 -1.22 -4.92
C LEU A 131 3.65 -0.50 -3.81
N PHE A 132 3.39 0.78 -3.53
CA PHE A 132 4.19 1.52 -2.56
C PHE A 132 3.44 1.76 -1.23
N PRO A 133 4.08 1.48 -0.07
CA PRO A 133 5.38 0.81 0.08
C PRO A 133 5.30 -0.70 -0.22
N ASP A 134 6.45 -1.30 -0.53
CA ASP A 134 6.58 -2.76 -0.64
C ASP A 134 7.47 -3.30 0.49
N CYS A 135 7.04 -4.40 1.09
CA CYS A 135 7.70 -5.08 2.20
C CYS A 135 8.77 -6.09 1.71
N TYR A 136 8.63 -6.63 0.49
CA TYR A 136 9.50 -7.68 -0.06
C TYR A 136 9.71 -8.91 0.85
N ASN A 137 8.73 -9.24 1.71
CA ASN A 137 8.71 -10.40 2.61
C ASN A 137 8.39 -11.72 1.88
N HIS A 138 9.07 -11.97 0.76
CA HIS A 138 8.91 -13.16 -0.09
C HIS A 138 9.92 -14.29 0.21
N ASP A 139 10.62 -14.22 1.33
CA ASP A 139 11.59 -15.21 1.81
C ASP A 139 10.98 -16.59 2.04
N TYR A 140 9.64 -16.68 2.19
CA TYR A 140 8.90 -17.95 2.17
C TYR A 140 9.15 -18.78 0.89
N LEU A 141 9.58 -18.16 -0.22
CA LEU A 141 9.96 -18.86 -1.45
C LEU A 141 11.25 -19.68 -1.29
N ARG A 142 12.08 -19.37 -0.30
CA ARG A 142 13.31 -20.11 0.03
C ARG A 142 13.04 -21.15 1.11
N SER A 143 12.37 -20.75 2.19
CA SER A 143 12.03 -21.61 3.31
C SER A 143 10.85 -21.05 4.09
N MET A 144 9.94 -21.93 4.50
CA MET A 144 8.87 -21.60 5.45
C MET A 144 9.32 -21.74 6.91
N VAL A 145 10.47 -22.37 7.16
CA VAL A 145 11.01 -22.54 8.51
C VAL A 145 11.39 -21.16 9.04
N SER A 146 10.86 -20.78 10.21
CA SER A 146 11.06 -19.47 10.85
C SER A 146 10.59 -18.25 10.06
N TYR A 147 9.69 -18.43 9.08
CA TYR A 147 9.06 -17.30 8.41
C TYR A 147 8.21 -16.51 9.40
N THR A 148 8.41 -15.19 9.45
CA THR A 148 7.69 -14.28 10.37
C THR A 148 6.81 -13.29 9.63
N GLY A 149 6.88 -13.25 8.30
CA GLY A 149 6.28 -12.23 7.47
C GLY A 149 6.93 -10.85 7.58
N ARG A 150 7.86 -10.61 8.50
CA ARG A 150 8.48 -9.29 8.68
C ARG A 150 9.16 -8.81 7.40
N CYS A 151 9.02 -7.51 7.13
CA CYS A 151 9.82 -6.90 6.09
C CYS A 151 11.30 -7.03 6.48
N PRO A 152 12.18 -7.51 5.58
CA PRO A 152 13.60 -7.55 5.87
C PRO A 152 14.10 -6.16 6.28
N ASP A 153 14.98 -6.07 7.27
CA ASP A 153 15.46 -4.78 7.80
C ASP A 153 16.06 -3.87 6.71
N VAL A 154 16.74 -4.47 5.74
CA VAL A 154 17.28 -3.76 4.58
C VAL A 154 16.18 -3.11 3.72
N GLU A 155 14.99 -3.71 3.66
CA GLU A 155 13.85 -3.18 2.91
C GLU A 155 13.10 -2.10 3.69
N VAL A 156 13.06 -2.21 5.02
CA VAL A 156 12.60 -1.13 5.91
C VAL A 156 13.48 0.11 5.72
N ALA A 157 14.80 -0.03 5.84
CA ALA A 157 15.76 1.06 5.63
C ALA A 157 15.68 1.66 4.20
N ARG A 158 15.36 0.84 3.19
CA ARG A 158 15.09 1.33 1.83
C ARG A 158 13.78 2.11 1.74
N ASN A 159 12.73 1.69 2.43
CA ASN A 159 11.46 2.43 2.47
C ASN A 159 11.59 3.75 3.23
N GLU A 160 12.46 3.83 4.26
CA GLU A 160 12.77 5.10 4.93
C GLU A 160 13.39 6.12 3.96
N ARG A 161 14.25 5.68 3.02
CA ARG A 161 14.80 6.55 1.95
C ARG A 161 13.75 7.09 0.97
N LEU A 162 12.53 6.57 1.01
CA LEU A 162 11.39 7.01 0.19
C LEU A 162 10.42 7.93 0.94
N GLU A 163 10.82 8.52 2.07
CA GLU A 163 10.01 9.50 2.82
C GLU A 163 9.42 10.61 1.94
N TRP A 164 10.17 11.07 0.94
CA TRP A 164 9.71 12.05 -0.04
C TRP A 164 8.46 11.60 -0.81
N LEU A 165 8.28 10.29 -1.04
CA LEU A 165 7.13 9.72 -1.72
C LEU A 165 5.92 9.66 -0.78
N TRP A 166 6.15 9.26 0.47
CA TRP A 166 5.10 9.18 1.50
C TRP A 166 4.52 10.56 1.81
N THR A 167 5.41 11.53 1.95
CA THR A 167 5.07 12.92 2.28
C THR A 167 4.27 13.59 1.16
N GLU A 168 4.65 13.32 -0.09
CA GLU A 168 3.95 13.92 -1.24
C GLU A 168 2.63 13.19 -1.56
N SER A 169 2.53 11.89 -1.23
CA SER A 169 1.31 11.10 -1.46
C SER A 169 0.17 11.54 -0.54
N THR A 170 -1.06 11.35 -1.01
CA THR A 170 -2.29 11.58 -0.23
C THR A 170 -2.98 10.27 0.16
N ALA A 171 -2.58 9.15 -0.45
CA ALA A 171 -2.90 7.79 -0.04
C ALA A 171 -1.74 6.86 -0.42
N LEU A 172 -1.63 5.73 0.28
CA LEU A 172 -0.67 4.66 -0.01
C LEU A 172 -1.43 3.45 -0.57
N PHE A 173 -0.86 2.79 -1.57
CA PHE A 173 -1.49 1.66 -2.26
C PHE A 173 -0.56 0.42 -2.30
N PRO A 174 -0.15 -0.09 -1.13
CA PRO A 174 0.64 -1.32 -1.05
C PRO A 174 -0.16 -2.50 -1.61
N SER A 175 0.54 -3.42 -2.27
CA SER A 175 -0.07 -4.66 -2.76
C SER A 175 0.10 -5.79 -1.75
N ILE A 176 -0.99 -6.50 -1.53
CA ILE A 176 -1.07 -7.66 -0.65
C ILE A 176 -1.43 -8.93 -1.43
N TYR A 177 -1.14 -8.95 -2.74
CA TYR A 177 -1.31 -10.15 -3.54
C TYR A 177 -0.50 -11.30 -2.95
N MET A 178 -1.21 -12.39 -2.68
CA MET A 178 -0.70 -13.52 -1.93
C MET A 178 -0.49 -14.70 -2.88
N GLY A 179 0.68 -15.33 -2.80
CA GLY A 179 0.94 -16.58 -3.52
C GLY A 179 0.06 -17.71 -3.00
N ALA A 180 -0.37 -18.62 -3.88
CA ALA A 180 -1.28 -19.71 -3.52
C ALA A 180 -0.80 -20.60 -2.36
N VAL A 181 0.53 -20.73 -2.18
CA VAL A 181 1.16 -21.48 -1.09
C VAL A 181 0.85 -20.91 0.31
N LEU A 182 0.53 -19.62 0.40
CA LEU A 182 0.22 -18.93 1.65
C LEU A 182 -1.28 -18.96 1.99
N ARG A 183 -2.14 -19.41 1.06
CA ARG A 183 -3.59 -19.37 1.21
C ARG A 183 -4.04 -20.13 2.46
N SER A 184 -4.77 -19.44 3.35
CA SER A 184 -5.33 -20.00 4.59
C SER A 184 -4.29 -20.57 5.57
N THR A 185 -3.06 -20.06 5.53
CA THR A 185 -1.97 -20.47 6.45
C THR A 185 -1.65 -19.37 7.47
N ALA A 186 -1.01 -19.72 8.59
CA ALA A 186 -0.49 -18.74 9.55
C ALA A 186 0.56 -17.82 8.90
N SER A 187 1.41 -18.37 8.03
CA SER A 187 2.39 -17.60 7.25
C SER A 187 1.72 -16.61 6.30
N GLY A 188 0.55 -16.95 5.73
CA GLY A 188 -0.22 -16.02 4.90
C GLY A 188 -0.72 -14.81 5.69
N ARG A 189 -1.17 -15.01 6.94
CA ARG A 189 -1.54 -13.91 7.84
C ARG A 189 -0.35 -13.01 8.14
N GLN A 190 0.79 -13.62 8.50
CA GLN A 190 2.04 -12.89 8.76
C GLN A 190 2.53 -12.10 7.53
N PHE A 191 2.46 -12.69 6.33
CA PHE A 191 2.82 -12.04 5.07
C PHE A 191 2.02 -10.76 4.83
N VAL A 192 0.69 -10.83 5.01
CA VAL A 192 -0.19 -9.70 4.76
C VAL A 192 -0.06 -8.66 5.85
N ARG A 193 0.00 -9.05 7.13
CA ARG A 193 0.21 -8.14 8.26
C ARG A 193 1.33 -7.14 8.07
N ASN A 194 2.48 -7.63 7.62
CA ASN A 194 3.66 -6.78 7.42
C ASN A 194 3.63 -5.98 6.10
N ARG A 195 2.68 -6.25 5.21
CA ARG A 195 2.42 -5.46 4.00
C ARG A 195 1.33 -4.42 4.23
N VAL A 196 0.15 -4.88 4.66
CA VAL A 196 -0.98 -4.20 5.32
C VAL A 196 -1.90 -5.31 5.83
N ASP A 197 -2.02 -5.44 7.16
CA ASP A 197 -2.99 -6.22 7.95
C ASP A 197 -4.05 -6.94 7.11
N LEU A 198 -4.16 -8.28 7.09
CA LEU A 198 -5.48 -8.91 6.99
C LEU A 198 -5.60 -10.37 7.46
N VAL A 199 -6.75 -10.74 8.07
CA VAL A 199 -7.10 -12.13 8.45
C VAL A 199 -6.73 -13.14 7.35
N SER A 200 -6.70 -12.66 6.08
CA SER A 200 -5.72 -12.90 4.98
C SER A 200 -5.80 -11.95 3.72
N SER A 201 -6.76 -11.01 3.49
CA SER A 201 -6.56 -9.69 2.76
C SER A 201 -7.58 -8.48 2.91
N ILE A 202 -8.90 -8.66 3.23
CA ILE A 202 -10.03 -7.71 3.66
C ILE A 202 -10.45 -7.35 5.19
N GLY A 203 -10.63 -8.27 6.18
CA GLY A 203 -10.83 -8.03 7.64
C GLY A 203 -9.70 -7.48 8.58
N GLU A 204 -8.48 -8.02 8.70
CA GLU A 204 -7.39 -7.38 9.48
C GLU A 204 -6.97 -5.97 8.99
N SER A 205 -7.02 -5.61 7.73
CA SER A 205 -6.91 -4.22 7.17
C SER A 205 -7.93 -3.35 7.85
N ALA A 206 -9.17 -3.83 8.02
CA ALA A 206 -10.14 -3.13 8.84
C ALA A 206 -9.70 -3.13 10.33
N ALA A 207 -9.23 -4.24 10.88
CA ALA A 207 -8.76 -4.35 12.26
C ALA A 207 -7.54 -3.47 12.60
N LEU A 208 -6.55 -3.23 11.73
CA LEU A 208 -5.47 -2.23 11.93
C LEU A 208 -5.86 -0.83 11.43
N GLY A 209 -7.10 -0.60 11.03
CA GLY A 209 -7.59 0.74 10.69
C GLY A 209 -7.17 1.28 9.33
N ALA A 210 -6.93 0.41 8.34
CA ALA A 210 -6.86 0.84 6.95
C ALA A 210 -8.13 1.64 6.59
N ALA A 211 -7.97 2.68 5.76
CA ALA A 211 -9.10 3.51 5.33
C ALA A 211 -10.09 2.78 4.42
N GLY A 212 -9.66 1.66 3.83
CA GLY A 212 -10.44 0.84 2.91
C GLY A 212 -9.53 -0.10 2.13
N ILE A 213 -10.13 -0.83 1.20
CA ILE A 213 -9.43 -1.76 0.32
C ILE A 213 -9.82 -1.50 -1.14
N ILE A 214 -8.89 -1.78 -2.05
CA ILE A 214 -9.16 -1.80 -3.49
C ILE A 214 -9.12 -3.27 -3.93
N LEU A 215 -10.27 -3.79 -4.34
CA LEU A 215 -10.35 -5.10 -4.98
C LEU A 215 -10.10 -4.93 -6.47
N TRP A 216 -8.98 -5.45 -6.94
CA TRP A 216 -8.59 -5.42 -8.34
C TRP A 216 -8.69 -6.82 -8.95
N GLY A 217 -9.14 -6.90 -10.19
CA GLY A 217 -9.22 -8.15 -10.94
C GLY A 217 -8.74 -7.95 -12.37
N ASP A 218 -7.96 -8.92 -12.85
CA ASP A 218 -7.50 -8.97 -14.24
C ASP A 218 -8.66 -9.14 -15.22
N ALA A 219 -8.53 -8.57 -16.42
CA ALA A 219 -9.57 -8.66 -17.46
C ALA A 219 -9.91 -10.11 -17.86
N THR A 220 -8.99 -11.06 -17.64
CA THR A 220 -9.19 -12.49 -17.89
C THR A 220 -10.34 -13.08 -17.05
N TYR A 221 -10.63 -12.55 -15.85
CA TYR A 221 -11.77 -13.01 -15.05
C TYR A 221 -13.12 -12.70 -15.71
N ALA A 222 -13.16 -11.68 -16.57
CA ALA A 222 -14.36 -11.28 -17.31
C ALA A 222 -14.29 -11.62 -18.81
N ARG A 223 -13.41 -12.55 -19.21
CA ARG A 223 -13.13 -12.85 -20.63
C ARG A 223 -14.28 -13.54 -21.35
N ASN A 224 -15.01 -14.42 -20.68
CA ASN A 224 -16.09 -15.18 -21.29
C ASN A 224 -17.24 -15.43 -20.30
N LYS A 225 -18.36 -15.94 -20.82
CA LYS A 225 -19.56 -16.19 -20.02
C LYS A 225 -19.29 -17.05 -18.80
N THR A 226 -18.50 -18.12 -18.92
CA THR A 226 -18.20 -19.03 -17.81
C THR A 226 -17.43 -18.32 -16.70
N THR A 227 -16.32 -17.65 -17.04
CA THR A 227 -15.51 -16.93 -16.04
C THR A 227 -16.29 -15.79 -15.39
N CYS A 228 -17.14 -15.08 -16.16
CA CYS A 228 -18.05 -14.07 -15.63
C CYS A 228 -19.06 -14.66 -14.64
N SER A 229 -19.67 -15.81 -14.97
CA SER A 229 -20.62 -16.50 -14.09
C SER A 229 -19.94 -16.98 -12.80
N ASP A 230 -18.73 -17.51 -12.89
CA ASP A 230 -17.93 -17.93 -11.73
C ASP A 230 -17.59 -16.74 -10.83
N LEU A 231 -17.17 -15.62 -11.44
CA LEU A 231 -16.92 -14.37 -10.72
C LEU A 231 -18.20 -13.84 -10.06
N GLU A 232 -19.34 -13.84 -10.76
CA GLU A 232 -20.62 -13.42 -10.20
C GLU A 232 -21.00 -14.29 -8.99
N ALA A 233 -20.87 -15.62 -9.11
CA ALA A 233 -21.16 -16.55 -8.02
C ALA A 233 -20.27 -16.27 -6.80
N TYR A 234 -18.97 -16.07 -7.01
CA TYR A 234 -18.03 -15.73 -5.94
C TYR A 234 -18.37 -14.38 -5.29
N VAL A 235 -18.62 -13.34 -6.11
CA VAL A 235 -18.93 -11.99 -5.63
C VAL A 235 -20.23 -12.02 -4.82
N ARG A 236 -21.30 -12.62 -5.34
CA ARG A 236 -22.61 -12.63 -4.68
C ARG A 236 -22.67 -13.58 -3.48
N GLY A 237 -21.99 -14.72 -3.55
CA GLY A 237 -22.09 -15.80 -2.57
C GLY A 237 -21.10 -15.67 -1.42
N THR A 238 -19.84 -15.37 -1.71
CA THR A 238 -18.76 -15.41 -0.70
C THR A 238 -18.32 -14.01 -0.32
N LEU A 239 -17.97 -13.19 -1.32
CA LEU A 239 -17.31 -11.91 -1.07
C LEU A 239 -18.28 -10.86 -0.51
N SER A 240 -19.44 -10.65 -1.14
CA SER A 240 -20.37 -9.59 -0.72
C SER A 240 -20.88 -9.75 0.72
N PRO A 241 -21.29 -10.96 1.18
CA PRO A 241 -21.67 -11.14 2.58
C PRO A 241 -20.53 -10.88 3.55
N TYR A 242 -19.30 -11.28 3.21
CA TYR A 242 -18.13 -11.02 4.05
C TYR A 242 -17.76 -9.53 4.10
N LEU A 243 -17.85 -8.82 2.96
CA LEU A 243 -17.67 -7.37 2.92
C LEU A 243 -18.69 -6.66 3.80
N LEU A 244 -19.95 -7.06 3.73
CA LEU A 244 -21.00 -6.48 4.57
C LEU A 244 -20.77 -6.77 6.05
N ASN A 245 -20.31 -7.97 6.39
CA ASN A 245 -19.93 -8.35 7.75
C ASN A 245 -18.85 -7.41 8.30
N VAL A 246 -17.70 -7.32 7.62
CA VAL A 246 -16.55 -6.52 8.07
C VAL A 246 -16.88 -5.03 8.14
N SER A 247 -17.53 -4.49 7.09
CA SER A 247 -17.85 -3.06 7.03
C SER A 247 -18.84 -2.63 8.10
N THR A 248 -19.90 -3.43 8.32
CA THR A 248 -20.89 -3.14 9.36
C THR A 248 -20.26 -3.25 10.75
N ALA A 249 -19.43 -4.26 11.00
CA ALA A 249 -18.73 -4.40 12.29
C ALA A 249 -17.78 -3.22 12.56
N ALA A 250 -17.06 -2.74 11.55
CA ALA A 250 -16.20 -1.57 11.67
C ALA A 250 -16.98 -0.28 11.96
N GLU A 251 -18.14 -0.10 11.31
CA GLU A 251 -19.05 1.01 11.56
C GLU A 251 -19.62 0.96 12.99
N LEU A 252 -20.12 -0.19 13.42
CA LEU A 252 -20.65 -0.38 14.77
C LEU A 252 -19.57 -0.15 15.84
N CYS A 253 -18.33 -0.57 15.59
CA CYS A 253 -17.21 -0.27 16.48
C CYS A 253 -16.92 1.24 16.54
N SER A 254 -16.89 1.92 15.39
CA SER A 254 -16.70 3.38 15.33
C SER A 254 -17.78 4.12 16.11
N GLN A 255 -19.05 3.74 15.95
CA GLN A 255 -20.17 4.31 16.69
C GLN A 255 -20.04 4.07 18.21
N THR A 256 -19.65 2.85 18.59
CA THR A 256 -19.65 2.42 20.00
C THR A 256 -18.44 2.93 20.78
N LEU A 257 -17.24 2.86 20.21
CA LEU A 257 -15.99 3.22 20.90
C LEU A 257 -15.49 4.62 20.56
N CYS A 258 -15.73 5.07 19.33
CA CYS A 258 -15.06 6.24 18.76
C CYS A 258 -16.02 7.38 18.41
N SER A 259 -17.24 7.37 18.99
CA SER A 259 -18.27 8.39 18.80
C SER A 259 -18.56 8.75 17.33
N SER A 260 -18.39 7.79 16.41
CA SER A 260 -18.46 8.00 14.94
C SER A 260 -17.44 9.01 14.38
N HIS A 261 -16.47 9.43 15.19
CA HIS A 261 -15.44 10.41 14.88
C HIS A 261 -14.03 9.80 14.81
N GLY A 262 -13.95 8.47 14.80
CA GLY A 262 -12.71 7.73 14.61
C GLY A 262 -12.99 6.32 14.10
N ARG A 263 -11.92 5.65 13.69
CA ARG A 263 -11.95 4.23 13.34
C ARG A 263 -11.36 3.39 14.46
N CYS A 264 -11.80 2.15 14.56
CA CYS A 264 -11.24 1.19 15.49
C CYS A 264 -9.95 0.56 14.93
N LEU A 265 -8.95 0.42 15.80
CA LEU A 265 -7.70 -0.28 15.55
C LEU A 265 -7.50 -1.30 16.67
N ARG A 266 -7.04 -2.48 16.31
CA ARG A 266 -6.68 -3.55 17.22
C ARG A 266 -5.54 -3.08 18.12
N LYS A 267 -5.69 -3.27 19.43
CA LYS A 267 -4.70 -2.85 20.43
C LYS A 267 -3.42 -3.67 20.33
N ASP A 268 -3.55 -4.99 20.19
CA ASP A 268 -2.44 -5.90 19.99
C ASP A 268 -2.39 -6.36 18.52
N PRO A 269 -1.44 -5.85 17.70
CA PRO A 269 -1.29 -6.25 16.30
C PRO A 269 -0.97 -7.74 16.10
N ASP A 270 -0.59 -8.49 17.13
CA ASP A 270 -0.31 -9.93 17.08
C ASP A 270 -1.54 -10.80 17.41
N SER A 271 -2.59 -10.22 17.98
CA SER A 271 -3.77 -10.96 18.46
C SER A 271 -4.74 -11.37 17.34
N ASP A 272 -5.39 -12.54 17.45
CA ASP A 272 -6.29 -13.08 16.41
C ASP A 272 -7.74 -12.56 16.56
N VAL A 273 -7.88 -11.24 16.70
CA VAL A 273 -9.18 -10.56 16.90
C VAL A 273 -9.50 -9.63 15.74
N TYR A 274 -10.77 -9.62 15.33
CA TYR A 274 -11.21 -8.95 14.10
C TYR A 274 -12.54 -8.23 14.27
N LEU A 275 -12.77 -7.24 13.41
CA LEU A 275 -14.05 -6.57 13.26
C LEU A 275 -14.98 -7.44 12.41
N HIS A 276 -15.64 -8.41 13.05
CA HIS A 276 -16.72 -9.21 12.47
C HIS A 276 -17.98 -9.12 13.33
N LEU A 277 -19.13 -9.17 12.68
CA LEU A 277 -20.43 -9.32 13.32
C LEU A 277 -20.52 -10.67 14.02
N ASN A 278 -20.96 -10.66 15.27
CA ASN A 278 -21.22 -11.87 16.03
C ASN A 278 -22.46 -12.58 15.45
N PRO A 279 -22.36 -13.85 15.01
CA PRO A 279 -23.47 -14.58 14.39
C PRO A 279 -24.62 -14.90 15.38
N LEU A 280 -24.40 -14.73 16.69
CA LEU A 280 -25.43 -14.90 17.71
C LEU A 280 -26.32 -13.66 17.86
N THR A 281 -25.77 -12.47 17.58
CA THR A 281 -26.50 -11.19 17.74
C THR A 281 -26.89 -10.57 16.40
N HIS A 282 -26.23 -10.97 15.30
CA HIS A 282 -26.47 -10.43 13.97
C HIS A 282 -26.74 -11.53 12.94
N SER A 283 -27.59 -11.21 11.97
CA SER A 283 -27.89 -12.06 10.82
C SER A 283 -27.73 -11.26 9.54
N ILE A 284 -27.04 -11.85 8.55
CA ILE A 284 -26.94 -11.30 7.20
C ILE A 284 -27.89 -12.08 6.30
N GLN A 285 -28.88 -11.40 5.74
CA GLN A 285 -29.90 -12.02 4.91
C GLN A 285 -30.02 -11.29 3.58
N ARG A 286 -30.52 -12.00 2.57
CA ARG A 286 -30.82 -11.43 1.27
C ARG A 286 -32.32 -11.18 1.17
N GLN A 287 -32.72 -9.91 1.13
CA GLN A 287 -34.10 -9.48 0.94
C GLN A 287 -34.21 -8.73 -0.39
N ASN A 288 -35.12 -9.17 -1.27
CA ASN A 288 -35.34 -8.58 -2.60
C ASN A 288 -34.05 -8.39 -3.42
N GLY A 289 -33.14 -9.36 -3.35
CA GLY A 289 -31.85 -9.32 -4.05
C GLY A 289 -30.77 -8.47 -3.37
N LYS A 290 -31.10 -7.67 -2.36
CA LYS A 290 -30.16 -6.85 -1.57
C LYS A 290 -29.75 -7.56 -0.29
N LEU A 291 -28.48 -7.48 0.08
CA LEU A 291 -28.02 -7.96 1.38
C LEU A 291 -28.35 -6.92 2.46
N THR A 292 -28.87 -7.38 3.58
CA THR A 292 -29.23 -6.57 4.75
C THR A 292 -28.71 -7.23 6.02
N VAL A 293 -28.29 -6.40 6.98
CA VAL A 293 -27.93 -6.85 8.33
C VAL A 293 -29.09 -6.56 9.27
N SER A 294 -29.43 -7.51 10.12
CA SER A 294 -30.35 -7.33 11.25
C SER A 294 -29.68 -7.76 12.53
N GLY A 295 -29.99 -7.09 13.65
CA GLY A 295 -29.36 -7.35 14.95
C GLY A 295 -28.87 -6.05 15.58
N GLU A 296 -28.44 -6.16 16.85
CA GLU A 296 -27.84 -5.06 17.60
C GLU A 296 -26.67 -5.60 18.44
N LEU A 297 -25.71 -4.75 18.77
CA LEU A 297 -24.58 -5.13 19.63
C LEU A 297 -25.08 -5.46 21.04
N GLY A 298 -24.85 -6.70 21.48
CA GLY A 298 -25.05 -7.10 22.86
C GLY A 298 -23.98 -6.54 23.79
N GLU A 299 -24.21 -6.60 25.10
CA GLU A 299 -23.23 -6.13 26.09
C GLU A 299 -21.90 -6.89 26.02
N SER A 300 -21.93 -8.19 25.71
CA SER A 300 -20.72 -8.99 25.46
C SER A 300 -19.93 -8.48 24.26
N ASP A 301 -20.63 -8.10 23.17
CA ASP A 301 -19.98 -7.61 21.95
C ASP A 301 -19.27 -6.27 22.24
N LYS A 302 -19.95 -5.36 22.95
CA LYS A 302 -19.37 -4.07 23.37
C LYS A 302 -18.15 -4.26 24.26
N LEU A 303 -18.19 -5.20 25.20
CA LEU A 303 -17.07 -5.49 26.09
C LEU A 303 -15.87 -6.06 25.31
N SER A 304 -16.10 -6.96 24.36
CA SER A 304 -15.04 -7.46 23.48
C SER A 304 -14.42 -6.32 22.66
N LEU A 305 -15.24 -5.45 22.06
CA LEU A 305 -14.75 -4.28 21.33
C LEU A 305 -13.87 -3.39 22.22
N GLN A 306 -14.33 -3.05 23.44
CA GLN A 306 -13.56 -2.26 24.40
C GLN A 306 -12.25 -2.93 24.83
N THR A 307 -12.24 -4.26 24.91
CA THR A 307 -11.07 -5.03 25.32
C THR A 307 -10.02 -5.01 24.22
N ASP A 308 -10.43 -5.27 22.98
CA ASP A 308 -9.53 -5.62 21.87
C ASP A 308 -9.17 -4.43 20.96
N PHE A 309 -9.98 -3.37 20.96
CA PHE A 309 -9.84 -2.24 20.04
C PHE A 309 -9.68 -0.89 20.75
N GLN A 310 -8.99 0.03 20.09
CA GLN A 310 -8.79 1.42 20.46
C GLN A 310 -9.15 2.33 19.28
N CYS A 311 -9.31 3.63 19.51
CA CYS A 311 -9.66 4.57 18.46
C CYS A 311 -8.45 5.25 17.82
N GLN A 312 -8.52 5.46 16.51
CA GLN A 312 -7.77 6.49 15.80
C GLN A 312 -8.77 7.53 15.28
N CYS A 313 -8.71 8.73 15.87
CA CYS A 313 -9.64 9.79 15.55
C CYS A 313 -9.41 10.36 14.15
N TYR A 314 -10.51 10.77 13.52
CA TYR A 314 -10.48 11.53 12.28
C TYR A 314 -9.98 12.95 12.53
N SER A 315 -9.54 13.62 11.47
CA SER A 315 -9.04 15.00 11.57
C SER A 315 -10.10 15.92 12.16
N GLY A 316 -9.73 16.66 13.20
CA GLY A 316 -10.64 17.53 13.96
C GLY A 316 -11.22 16.90 15.22
N PHE A 317 -10.86 15.67 15.56
CA PHE A 317 -11.27 14.98 16.79
C PHE A 317 -10.07 14.40 17.55
N GLN A 318 -10.21 14.29 18.87
CA GLN A 318 -9.20 13.76 19.78
C GLN A 318 -9.84 13.09 21.01
N GLY A 319 -8.99 12.53 21.87
CA GLY A 319 -9.39 11.75 23.04
C GLY A 319 -9.43 10.25 22.75
N GLU A 320 -9.54 9.44 23.80
CA GLU A 320 -9.58 7.97 23.67
C GLU A 320 -10.80 7.48 22.89
N SER A 321 -11.92 8.22 22.97
CA SER A 321 -13.18 7.91 22.28
C SER A 321 -13.53 8.88 21.15
N CYS A 322 -12.63 9.78 20.76
CA CYS A 322 -12.86 10.78 19.70
C CYS A 322 -14.09 11.68 19.91
N ASP A 323 -14.49 11.88 21.15
CA ASP A 323 -15.63 12.69 21.57
C ASP A 323 -15.30 14.18 21.73
N GLN A 324 -14.01 14.52 21.69
CA GLN A 324 -13.52 15.90 21.86
C GLN A 324 -13.12 16.51 20.53
N ALA A 325 -13.46 17.78 20.32
CA ALA A 325 -13.00 18.53 19.16
C ALA A 325 -11.50 18.88 19.29
N ASP A 326 -10.74 18.63 18.24
CA ASP A 326 -9.37 19.13 18.09
C ASP A 326 -9.37 20.43 17.28
N SER A 327 -9.30 21.55 18.01
CA SER A 327 -9.25 22.91 17.44
C SER A 327 -8.04 23.15 16.52
N LEU A 328 -6.96 22.36 16.66
CA LEU A 328 -5.75 22.50 15.85
C LEU A 328 -5.83 21.69 14.53
N ARG A 329 -6.88 20.86 14.36
CA ARG A 329 -7.06 19.94 13.23
C ARG A 329 -5.79 19.15 12.90
N GLN A 330 -5.03 18.74 13.91
CA GLN A 330 -3.82 17.97 13.67
C GLN A 330 -4.22 16.67 12.98
N ARG A 331 -3.50 16.30 11.91
CA ARG A 331 -3.69 14.98 11.29
C ARG A 331 -3.28 13.95 12.35
N GLY A 332 -4.18 13.02 12.69
CA GLY A 332 -3.86 11.93 13.58
C GLY A 332 -2.56 11.27 13.13
N LEU A 333 -1.55 11.28 13.99
CA LEU A 333 -0.29 10.59 13.74
C LEU A 333 -0.62 9.11 13.54
N GLY A 334 -0.41 8.59 12.33
CA GLY A 334 -0.31 7.15 12.15
C GLY A 334 0.71 6.63 13.16
N SER A 335 0.41 5.52 13.81
CA SER A 335 1.27 4.93 14.85
C SER A 335 2.71 4.86 14.35
N GLN A 336 3.57 5.77 14.82
CA GLN A 336 4.99 5.57 14.74
C GLN A 336 5.25 4.32 15.58
N ALA A 337 5.67 3.23 14.94
CA ALA A 337 6.25 2.12 15.65
C ALA A 337 7.40 2.70 16.48
N ARG A 338 7.18 2.89 17.78
CA ARG A 338 8.27 3.21 18.69
C ARG A 338 9.18 1.99 18.65
N ALA A 339 10.33 2.13 18.03
CA ALA A 339 11.44 1.22 18.28
C ALA A 339 11.60 1.18 19.80
N SER A 340 11.35 0.01 20.39
CA SER A 340 11.54 -0.21 21.80
C SER A 340 13.01 0.08 22.12
N THR A 341 13.28 1.23 22.74
CA THR A 341 14.56 1.51 23.36
C THR A 341 14.65 0.65 24.61
N LEU A 342 14.94 -0.65 24.43
CA LEU A 342 15.60 -1.39 25.50
C LEU A 342 16.99 -0.77 25.63
N PRO A 343 17.40 -0.29 26.82
CA PRO A 343 18.77 0.14 27.01
C PRO A 343 19.65 -1.11 26.81
N PHE A 344 20.47 -1.06 25.77
CA PHE A 344 21.60 -1.96 25.56
C PHE A 344 22.50 -1.80 26.79
N VAL A 345 22.32 -2.65 27.79
CA VAL A 345 23.33 -2.87 28.82
C VAL A 345 24.44 -3.65 28.12
N ILE A 346 25.42 -2.91 27.60
CA ILE A 346 26.67 -3.48 27.10
C ILE A 346 27.38 -4.09 28.31
N LEU A 347 27.18 -5.39 28.53
CA LEU A 347 28.04 -6.17 29.41
C LEU A 347 29.33 -6.45 28.63
N LEU A 348 30.33 -5.60 28.81
CA LEU A 348 31.71 -5.84 28.40
C LEU A 348 32.27 -7.00 29.23
N VAL A 349 32.09 -8.24 28.76
CA VAL A 349 32.85 -9.39 29.25
C VAL A 349 34.16 -9.42 28.46
N VAL A 350 35.19 -8.84 29.06
CA VAL A 350 36.58 -8.97 28.61
C VAL A 350 37.01 -10.42 28.86
N PHE A 351 37.15 -11.20 27.78
CA PHE A 351 37.90 -12.45 27.83
C PHE A 351 39.39 -12.11 27.84
N LEU A 352 40.02 -12.28 29.00
CA LEU A 352 41.47 -12.34 29.14
C LEU A 352 41.96 -13.66 28.57
N ILE A 353 42.92 -13.52 27.65
CA ILE A 353 43.76 -14.58 27.10
C ILE A 353 44.52 -15.27 28.22
N LEU A 354 44.43 -16.61 28.27
CA LEU A 354 45.52 -17.53 28.61
C LEU A 354 45.30 -18.83 27.84
#